data_AF-A0A1V4PUS9-F1
#
_entry.id   AF-A0A1V4PUS9-F1
#
_cell.length_a   1.000
_cell.length_b   1.000
_cell.length_c   1.000
_cell.angle_alpha   90.00
_cell.angle_beta   90.00
_cell.angle_gamma   90.00
#
_symmetry.space_group_name_H-M   'P 1'
#
loop_
_entity.id
_entity.type
_entity.pdbx_description
1 polymer ?
#
loop_
_entity_poly.entity_id
_entity_poly.type
_entity_poly.pdbx_seq_one_letter_code
_entity_poly.pdbx_strand_id
1 'polypeptide(L)'
;MDLGLWGVLTVLAAVAGLSFAACVFVYVRRLEDRTPAALGERVGAHKAILAKVRKGEPLSQEEFDYATELVTDARSPLALAIPATLFCTGFFYVVGCLYELHLYGGDPSFRTFIGGIPMLTSMNIAVQLRKVARLKRKLGHVPEGVSA
;
A
#
# COMPACT_ATOMS: atom_id res chain seq x y z
N MET A 1 0.18 36.71 3.97
CA MET A 1 0.97 35.55 4.43
C MET A 1 1.59 34.94 3.20
N ASP A 2 2.89 35.14 2.99
CA ASP A 2 3.58 34.45 1.90
C ASP A 2 3.82 33.01 2.36
N LEU A 3 3.35 32.03 1.58
CA LEU A 3 3.43 30.61 1.93
C LEU A 3 4.87 30.10 1.85
N GLY A 4 5.72 30.73 1.03
CA GLY A 4 7.05 30.23 0.72
C GLY A 4 7.02 28.79 0.17
N LEU A 5 8.21 28.20 -0.03
CA LEU A 5 8.33 26.83 -0.54
C LEU A 5 7.67 25.81 0.41
N TRP A 6 7.95 25.91 1.70
CA TRP A 6 7.49 24.93 2.69
C TRP A 6 5.98 24.95 2.88
N GLY A 7 5.34 26.14 2.85
CA GLY A 7 3.89 26.25 2.94
C GLY A 7 3.19 25.68 1.70
N VAL A 8 3.72 25.94 0.50
CA VAL A 8 3.20 25.35 -0.74
C VAL A 8 3.29 23.82 -0.72
N LEU A 9 4.45 23.27 -0.31
CA LEU A 9 4.61 21.82 -0.17
C LEU A 9 3.67 21.22 0.87
N THR A 10 3.43 21.93 1.97
CA THR A 10 2.50 21.50 3.04
C THR A 10 1.08 21.40 2.50
N VAL A 11 0.59 22.43 1.82
CA VAL A 11 -0.74 22.42 1.19
C VAL A 11 -0.85 21.31 0.16
N LEU A 12 0.16 21.17 -0.70
CA LEU A 12 0.18 20.12 -1.73
C LEU A 12 0.16 18.71 -1.10
N ALA A 13 0.93 18.49 -0.05
CA ALA A 13 0.97 17.23 0.68
C ALA A 13 -0.39 16.90 1.32
N ALA A 14 -1.06 17.91 1.90
CA ALA A 14 -2.39 17.75 2.49
C ALA A 14 -3.43 17.38 1.43
N VAL A 15 -3.48 18.13 0.33
CA VAL A 15 -4.44 17.89 -0.76
C VAL A 15 -4.21 16.51 -1.40
N ALA A 16 -2.95 16.16 -1.68
CA ALA A 16 -2.61 14.84 -2.21
C ALA A 16 -2.97 13.72 -1.22
N GLY A 17 -2.65 13.89 0.06
CA GLY A 17 -2.97 12.93 1.12
C GLY A 17 -4.48 12.69 1.24
N LEU A 18 -5.30 13.75 1.26
CA LEU A 18 -6.75 13.64 1.30
C LEU A 18 -7.31 12.97 0.04
N SER A 19 -6.76 13.28 -1.13
CA SER A 19 -7.15 12.67 -2.40
C SER A 19 -6.87 11.15 -2.40
N PHE A 20 -5.68 10.75 -1.94
CA PHE A 20 -5.35 9.33 -1.82
C PHE A 20 -6.18 8.64 -0.73
N ALA A 21 -6.45 9.30 0.39
CA ALA A 21 -7.32 8.76 1.43
C ALA A 21 -8.73 8.49 0.91
N ALA A 22 -9.28 9.37 0.07
CA ALA A 22 -10.56 9.13 -0.60
C ALA A 22 -10.49 7.92 -1.54
N CYS A 23 -9.40 7.75 -2.30
CA CYS A 23 -9.18 6.55 -3.11
C CYS A 23 -9.09 5.27 -2.26
N VAL A 24 -8.42 5.32 -1.09
CA VAL A 24 -8.36 4.20 -0.14
C VAL A 24 -9.76 3.87 0.38
N PHE A 25 -10.56 4.87 0.74
CA PHE A 25 -11.92 4.65 1.19
C PHE A 25 -12.76 3.91 0.13
N VAL A 26 -12.70 4.36 -1.12
CA VAL A 26 -13.37 3.68 -2.24
C VAL A 26 -12.85 2.26 -2.43
N TYR A 27 -11.53 2.06 -2.29
CA TYR A 27 -10.93 0.74 -2.41
C TYR A 27 -11.41 -0.23 -1.32
N VAL A 28 -11.40 0.21 -0.06
CA VAL A 28 -11.84 -0.59 1.08
C VAL A 28 -13.32 -0.92 0.97
N ARG A 29 -14.18 0.05 0.62
CA ARG A 29 -15.61 -0.20 0.37
C ARG A 29 -15.83 -1.27 -0.69
N ARG A 30 -15.09 -1.21 -1.80
CA ARG A 30 -15.15 -2.23 -2.85
C ARG A 30 -14.68 -3.60 -2.40
N LEU A 31 -13.80 -3.70 -1.41
CA LEU A 31 -13.38 -4.97 -0.82
C LEU A 31 -14.42 -5.48 0.18
N GLU A 32 -15.01 -4.61 0.99
CA GLU A 32 -16.07 -4.95 1.95
C GLU A 32 -17.35 -5.44 1.25
N ASP A 33 -17.69 -4.86 0.09
CA ASP A 33 -18.88 -5.25 -0.69
C ASP A 33 -18.70 -6.62 -1.40
N ARG A 34 -17.51 -7.23 -1.38
CA ARG A 34 -17.26 -8.56 -1.96
C ARG A 34 -17.49 -9.65 -0.92
N THR A 35 -18.08 -10.76 -1.36
CA THR A 35 -18.17 -11.98 -0.54
C THR A 35 -16.77 -12.46 -0.18
N PRO A 36 -16.40 -12.55 1.11
CA PRO A 36 -15.07 -13.01 1.51
C PRO A 36 -14.83 -14.43 1.02
N ALA A 37 -13.68 -14.69 0.38
CA ALA A 37 -13.30 -16.06 0.04
C ALA A 37 -13.15 -16.91 1.30
N ALA A 38 -13.66 -18.15 1.29
CA ALA A 38 -13.69 -19.05 2.44
C ALA A 38 -12.30 -19.37 3.05
N LEU A 39 -11.23 -19.23 2.26
CA LEU A 39 -9.84 -19.37 2.72
C LEU A 39 -9.27 -18.12 3.41
N GLY A 40 -9.95 -16.98 3.32
CA GLY A 40 -9.60 -15.69 3.92
C GLY A 40 -9.57 -15.68 5.44
N GLU A 41 -10.33 -16.56 6.10
CA GLU A 41 -10.45 -16.62 7.56
C GLU A 41 -9.28 -17.33 8.26
N ARG A 42 -8.45 -18.08 7.51
CA ARG A 42 -7.28 -18.75 8.10
C ARG A 42 -6.07 -17.81 8.14
N VAL A 43 -5.75 -17.32 9.34
CA VAL A 43 -4.54 -16.52 9.60
C VAL A 43 -3.29 -17.26 9.09
N GLY A 44 -2.63 -16.68 8.08
CA GLY A 44 -1.41 -17.23 7.48
C GLY A 44 -1.60 -17.98 6.15
N ALA A 45 -2.83 -18.29 5.74
CA ALA A 45 -3.12 -18.94 4.45
C ALA A 45 -2.59 -18.12 3.27
N HIS A 46 -2.78 -16.79 3.29
CA HIS A 46 -2.22 -15.87 2.31
C HIS A 46 -0.71 -16.06 2.08
N LYS A 47 0.07 -16.16 3.17
CA LYS A 47 1.53 -16.23 3.09
C LYS A 47 1.99 -17.58 2.55
N ALA A 48 1.34 -18.66 2.98
CA ALA A 48 1.63 -20.01 2.51
C ALA A 48 1.31 -20.17 1.01
N ILE A 49 0.12 -19.73 0.59
CA ILE A 49 -0.33 -19.82 -0.80
C ILE A 49 0.54 -18.95 -1.73
N LEU A 50 0.84 -17.71 -1.35
CA LEU A 50 1.75 -16.86 -2.16
C LEU A 50 3.18 -17.42 -2.20
N ALA A 51 3.61 -18.19 -1.19
CA ALA A 51 4.89 -18.89 -1.22
C ALA A 51 4.87 -20.06 -2.21
N LYS A 52 3.80 -20.86 -2.24
CA LYS A 52 3.59 -21.91 -3.25
C LYS A 52 3.63 -21.34 -4.67
N VAL A 53 2.87 -20.28 -4.93
CA VAL A 53 2.87 -19.54 -6.22
C VAL A 53 4.27 -19.04 -6.58
N ARG A 54 5.03 -18.52 -5.60
CA ARG A 54 6.39 -18.02 -5.84
C ARG A 54 7.35 -19.14 -6.26
N LYS A 55 7.19 -20.33 -5.69
CA LYS A 55 7.99 -21.52 -5.97
C LYS A 55 7.51 -22.30 -7.19
N GLY A 56 6.29 -22.05 -7.68
CA GLY A 56 5.68 -22.82 -8.77
C GLY A 56 5.18 -24.19 -8.31
N GLU A 57 4.89 -24.34 -7.02
CA GLU A 57 4.31 -25.57 -6.48
C GLU A 57 2.84 -25.71 -6.95
N PRO A 58 2.34 -26.95 -7.16
CA PRO A 58 0.95 -27.18 -7.55
C PRO A 58 -0.02 -26.64 -6.49
N LEU A 59 -1.11 -26.04 -6.96
CA LEU A 59 -2.18 -25.45 -6.16
C LEU A 59 -3.45 -26.26 -6.37
N SER A 60 -4.26 -26.42 -5.31
CA SER A 60 -5.64 -26.85 -5.49
C SER A 60 -6.45 -25.74 -6.17
N GLN A 61 -7.63 -26.07 -6.70
CA GLN A 61 -8.51 -25.10 -7.35
C GLN A 61 -8.86 -23.93 -6.41
N GLU A 62 -9.21 -24.22 -5.15
CA GLU A 62 -9.51 -23.20 -4.14
C GLU A 62 -8.31 -22.29 -3.85
N GLU A 63 -7.10 -22.85 -3.77
CA GLU A 63 -5.87 -22.08 -3.55
C GLU A 63 -5.53 -21.20 -4.76
N PHE A 64 -5.81 -21.69 -5.98
CA PHE A 64 -5.62 -20.94 -7.22
C PHE A 64 -6.57 -19.76 -7.34
N ASP A 65 -7.86 -19.96 -7.05
CA ASP A 65 -8.87 -18.90 -7.09
C ASP A 65 -8.54 -17.80 -6.08
N TYR A 66 -8.19 -18.18 -4.86
CA TYR A 66 -7.77 -17.26 -3.81
C TYR A 66 -6.44 -16.53 -4.14
N ALA A 67 -5.45 -17.21 -4.70
CA ALA A 67 -4.21 -16.57 -5.15
C ALA A 67 -4.46 -15.57 -6.29
N THR A 68 -5.40 -15.89 -7.19
CA THR A 68 -5.81 -15.01 -8.28
C THR A 68 -6.49 -13.76 -7.77
N GLU A 69 -7.35 -13.87 -6.75
CA GLU A 69 -7.97 -12.74 -6.06
C GLU A 69 -6.90 -11.82 -5.45
N LEU A 70 -5.99 -12.38 -4.62
CA LEU A 70 -4.94 -11.61 -3.96
C LEU A 70 -4.03 -10.86 -4.94
N VAL A 71 -3.65 -11.52 -6.04
CA VAL A 71 -2.81 -10.90 -7.06
C VAL A 71 -3.59 -9.85 -7.86
N THR A 72 -4.88 -10.05 -8.09
CA THR A 72 -5.73 -9.08 -8.78
C THR A 72 -5.92 -7.83 -7.94
N ASP A 73 -6.17 -7.98 -6.64
CA ASP A 73 -6.32 -6.88 -5.70
C ASP A 73 -4.99 -6.10 -5.54
N ALA A 74 -3.87 -6.80 -5.39
CA ALA A 74 -2.54 -6.16 -5.33
C ALA A 74 -2.15 -5.45 -6.64
N ARG A 75 -2.77 -5.80 -7.78
CA ARG A 75 -2.58 -5.12 -9.08
C ARG A 75 -3.48 -3.91 -9.26
N SER A 76 -4.51 -3.75 -8.44
CA SER A 76 -5.39 -2.60 -8.50
C SER A 76 -4.58 -1.32 -8.31
N PRO A 77 -4.69 -0.32 -9.21
CA PRO A 77 -4.06 0.98 -9.01
C PRO A 77 -4.48 1.64 -7.69
N LEU A 78 -5.71 1.38 -7.24
CA LEU A 78 -6.22 1.88 -5.96
C LEU A 78 -5.49 1.29 -4.76
N ALA A 79 -4.90 0.10 -4.87
CA ALA A 79 -4.09 -0.48 -3.79
C ALA A 79 -2.83 0.37 -3.51
N LEU A 80 -2.32 1.12 -4.50
CA LEU A 80 -1.21 2.06 -4.31
C LEU A 80 -1.63 3.33 -3.58
N ALA A 81 -2.92 3.63 -3.46
CA ALA A 81 -3.39 4.76 -2.68
C ALA A 81 -3.10 4.57 -1.17
N ILE A 82 -3.02 3.33 -0.68
CA ILE A 82 -2.68 3.02 0.72
C ILE A 82 -1.26 3.52 1.07
N PRO A 83 -0.18 3.05 0.40
CA PRO A 83 1.15 3.58 0.66
C PRO A 83 1.28 5.06 0.26
N ALA A 84 0.59 5.53 -0.78
CA ALA A 84 0.64 6.95 -1.14
C ALA A 84 0.07 7.85 -0.03
N THR A 85 -1.03 7.46 0.62
CA THR A 85 -1.60 8.19 1.76
C THR A 85 -0.61 8.26 2.91
N LEU A 86 -0.01 7.12 3.31
CA LEU A 86 0.99 7.08 4.37
C LEU A 86 2.22 7.93 4.05
N PHE A 87 2.67 7.92 2.79
CA PHE A 87 3.75 8.78 2.33
C PHE A 87 3.38 10.26 2.48
N CYS A 88 2.21 10.66 2.01
CA CYS A 88 1.73 12.04 2.12
C CYS A 88 1.60 12.50 3.57
N THR A 89 1.13 11.64 4.48
CA THR A 89 1.06 11.96 5.91
C THR A 89 2.45 12.25 6.50
N GLY A 90 3.43 11.38 6.22
CA GLY A 90 4.81 11.59 6.67
C GLY A 90 5.44 12.83 6.05
N PHE A 91 5.23 13.03 4.75
CA PHE A 91 5.75 14.19 4.03
C PHE A 91 5.13 15.49 4.56
N PHE A 92 3.80 15.55 4.70
CA PHE A 92 3.05 16.68 5.26
C PHE A 92 3.60 17.09 6.63
N TYR A 93 3.87 16.12 7.50
CA TYR A 93 4.46 16.39 8.81
C TYR A 93 5.82 17.08 8.70
N VAL A 94 6.73 16.56 7.88
CA VAL A 94 8.08 17.12 7.72
C VAL A 94 8.02 18.54 7.15
N VAL A 95 7.31 18.75 6.04
CA VAL A 95 7.24 20.08 5.41
C VAL A 95 6.44 21.09 6.23
N GLY A 96 5.44 20.62 6.99
CA GLY A 96 4.68 21.44 7.93
C GLY A 96 5.56 21.94 9.07
N CYS A 97 6.36 21.07 9.69
CA CYS A 97 7.33 21.48 10.70
C CYS A 97 8.37 22.46 10.13
N LEU A 98 8.85 22.24 8.90
CA LEU A 98 9.78 23.19 8.24
C LEU A 98 9.12 24.54 7.95
N TYR A 99 7.83 24.54 7.61
CA TYR A 99 7.06 25.77 7.43
C TYR A 99 6.89 26.54 8.75
N GLU A 100 6.58 25.86 9.85
CA GLU A 100 6.51 26.50 11.18
C GLU A 100 7.85 27.10 11.60
N LEU A 101 8.95 26.37 11.41
CA LEU A 101 10.30 26.88 11.69
C LEU A 101 10.64 28.09 10.81
N HIS A 102 10.19 28.09 9.55
CA HIS A 102 10.36 29.23 8.64
C HIS A 102 9.57 30.47 9.10
N LEU A 103 8.36 30.29 9.64
CA LEU A 103 7.50 31.39 10.10
C LEU A 103 7.94 31.98 11.45
N TYR A 104 8.24 31.12 12.42
CA TYR A 104 8.47 31.53 13.81
C TYR A 104 9.95 31.61 14.19
N GLY A 105 10.83 31.15 13.29
CA GLY A 105 12.26 31.03 13.57
C GLY A 105 12.59 29.78 14.38
N GLY A 106 13.72 29.15 14.07
CA GLY A 106 14.24 27.99 14.79
C GLY A 106 15.00 27.04 13.87
N ASP A 107 15.79 26.15 14.48
CA ASP A 107 16.56 25.13 13.76
C ASP A 107 15.82 23.79 13.71
N PRO A 108 15.87 23.09 12.56
CA PRO A 108 15.29 21.75 12.47
C PRO A 108 16.04 20.77 13.38
N SER A 109 15.26 19.88 14.02
CA SER A 109 15.80 18.83 14.90
C SER A 109 15.36 17.45 14.41
N PHE A 110 15.81 16.39 15.08
CA PHE A 110 15.36 15.02 14.79
C PHE A 110 13.83 14.90 14.73
N ARG A 111 13.11 15.61 15.61
CA ARG A 111 11.65 15.64 15.65
C ARG A 111 11.05 16.04 14.30
N THR A 112 11.61 17.05 13.64
CA THR A 112 11.17 17.56 12.33
C THR A 112 11.14 16.45 11.27
N PHE A 113 12.02 15.45 11.38
CA PHE A 113 12.20 14.41 10.38
C PHE A 113 11.58 13.05 10.74
N ILE A 114 10.85 12.94 11.87
CA ILE A 114 10.18 11.69 12.28
C ILE A 114 9.21 11.19 11.20
N GLY A 115 8.59 12.10 10.44
CA GLY A 115 7.74 11.77 9.28
C GLY A 115 8.46 11.00 8.16
N GLY A 116 9.80 10.97 8.14
CA GLY A 116 10.57 10.12 7.22
C GLY A 116 10.37 8.62 7.45
N ILE A 117 10.10 8.19 8.70
CA ILE A 117 9.85 6.79 9.03
C ILE A 117 8.60 6.25 8.29
N PRO A 118 7.40 6.86 8.41
CA PRO A 118 6.24 6.41 7.67
C PRO A 118 6.42 6.51 6.15
N MET A 119 7.19 7.47 5.64
CA MET A 119 7.53 7.55 4.21
C MET A 119 8.34 6.33 3.74
N LEU A 120 9.35 5.91 4.49
CA LEU A 120 10.14 4.73 4.13
C LEU A 120 9.30 3.44 4.25
N THR A 121 8.50 3.33 5.31
CA THR A 121 7.58 2.21 5.50
C THR A 121 6.59 2.11 4.34
N SER A 122 6.04 3.23 3.87
CA SER A 122 5.09 3.21 2.76
C SER A 122 5.73 2.82 1.43
N MET A 123 6.98 3.24 1.18
CA MET A 123 7.75 2.77 0.03
C MET A 123 7.95 1.25 0.05
N ASN A 124 8.27 0.68 1.22
CA ASN A 124 8.37 -0.77 1.39
C ASN A 124 7.04 -1.48 1.10
N ILE A 125 5.90 -0.96 1.59
CA ILE A 125 4.57 -1.49 1.29
C ILE A 125 4.29 -1.46 -0.22
N ALA A 126 4.57 -0.34 -0.90
CA ALA A 126 4.39 -0.24 -2.36
C ALA A 126 5.24 -1.26 -3.13
N VAL A 127 6.47 -1.51 -2.69
CA VAL A 127 7.33 -2.56 -3.28
C VAL A 127 6.76 -3.95 -3.04
N GLN A 128 6.24 -4.24 -1.84
CA GLN A 128 5.63 -5.54 -1.55
C GLN A 128 4.38 -5.78 -2.39
N LEU A 129 3.50 -4.80 -2.52
CA LEU A 129 2.34 -4.87 -3.41
C LEU A 129 2.76 -5.15 -4.86
N ARG A 130 3.78 -4.45 -5.37
CA ARG A 130 4.33 -4.70 -6.71
C ARG A 130 4.92 -6.10 -6.87
N LYS A 131 5.58 -6.62 -5.83
CA LYS A 131 6.11 -8.00 -5.85
C LYS A 131 4.98 -9.03 -5.94
N VAL A 132 3.89 -8.84 -5.19
CA VAL A 132 2.70 -9.70 -5.27
C VAL A 132 2.03 -9.57 -6.63
N ALA A 133 1.83 -8.36 -7.14
CA ALA A 133 1.28 -8.10 -8.46
C ALA A 133 2.03 -8.82 -9.61
N ARG A 134 3.36 -8.95 -9.49
CA ARG A 134 4.20 -9.67 -10.46
C ARG A 134 4.01 -11.19 -10.44
N LEU A 135 3.44 -11.75 -9.36
CA LEU A 135 3.15 -13.19 -9.27
C LEU A 135 2.07 -13.64 -10.26
N LYS A 136 1.31 -12.72 -10.87
CA LYS A 136 0.38 -13.06 -11.96
C LYS A 136 1.04 -13.86 -13.08
N ARG A 137 2.29 -13.54 -13.42
CA ARG A 137 3.05 -14.25 -14.46
C ARG A 137 3.33 -15.69 -14.06
N LYS A 138 3.55 -15.94 -12.76
CA LYS A 138 3.83 -17.29 -12.24
C LYS A 138 2.55 -18.11 -12.10
N LEU A 139 1.44 -17.48 -11.69
CA LEU A 139 0.12 -18.14 -11.61
C LEU A 139 -0.26 -18.82 -12.93
N GLY A 140 -0.04 -18.17 -14.08
CA GLY A 140 -0.33 -18.77 -15.39
C GLY A 140 0.55 -19.95 -15.80
N HIS A 141 1.52 -20.35 -14.97
CA HIS A 141 2.42 -21.47 -15.20
C HIS A 141 2.34 -22.53 -14.10
N VAL A 142 1.49 -22.34 -13.08
CA VAL A 142 1.30 -23.34 -12.03
C VAL A 142 0.40 -24.45 -12.58
N PRO A 143 0.83 -25.72 -12.56
CA PRO A 143 -0.02 -26.84 -12.95
C PRO A 143 -1.20 -26.97 -11.98
N GLU A 144 -2.40 -27.17 -12.52
CA GLU A 144 -3.59 -27.51 -11.74
C GLU A 144 -3.32 -28.81 -10.98
N GLY A 145 -3.31 -28.75 -9.66
CA GLY A 145 -3.24 -29.95 -8.84
C GLY A 145 -4.57 -30.69 -8.98
N VAL A 146 -4.58 -31.81 -9.71
CA VAL A 146 -5.73 -32.72 -9.75
C VAL A 146 -6.04 -33.12 -8.31
N SER A 147 -7.17 -32.65 -7.79
CA SER A 147 -7.76 -33.16 -6.55
C SER A 147 -8.12 -34.63 -6.81
N ALA A 148 -7.35 -35.53 -6.21
CA ALA A 148 -7.68 -36.96 -6.13
C ALA A 148 -8.83 -37.19 -5.14
#